data_AF-A0A9X9A8A8-F1
#
_entry.id   AF-A0A9X9A8A8-F1
#
_cell.length_a   1.000
_cell.length_b   1.000
_cell.length_c   1.000
_cell.angle_alpha   90.00
_cell.angle_beta   90.00
_cell.angle_gamma   90.00
#
_symmetry.space_group_name_H-M   'P 1'
#
loop_
_entity.id
_entity.type
_entity.pdbx_description
1 polymer ?
#
loop_
_entity_poly.entity_id
_entity_poly.type
_entity_poly.pdbx_seq_one_letter_code
_entity_poly.pdbx_strand_id
1 'polypeptide(L)'
;LSLFGGFAILIIAFIFIERKVEEPIISFEMFKQRLFGMSTIIALCYGAAFMSATVYIPLFIQGVYGGTATNSGLLLLPMMLGS
;
A
#
# COMPACT_ATOMS: atom_id res chain seq x y z
N LEU A 1 -3.43 -0.13 22.80
CA LEU A 1 -2.10 0.48 23.06
C LEU A 1 -0.98 -0.56 23.14
N SER A 2 -1.17 -1.67 23.86
CA SER A 2 -0.19 -2.77 23.96
C SER A 2 0.27 -3.31 22.59
N LEU A 3 -0.64 -3.47 21.64
CA LEU A 3 -0.31 -3.94 20.29
C LEU A 3 0.59 -2.96 19.53
N PHE A 4 0.30 -1.65 19.60
CA PHE A 4 1.12 -0.60 18.98
C PHE A 4 2.51 -0.50 19.63
N GLY A 5 2.59 -0.66 20.96
CA GLY A 5 3.85 -0.71 21.68
C GLY A 5 4.70 -1.94 21.31
N GLY A 6 4.09 -3.12 21.24
CA GLY A 6 4.76 -4.35 20.80
C GLY A 6 5.26 -4.26 19.35
N PHE A 7 4.44 -3.69 18.46
CA PHE A 7 4.83 -3.43 17.07
C PHE A 7 6.05 -2.53 16.97
N ALA A 8 6.09 -1.42 17.72
CA ALA A 8 7.23 -0.50 17.71
C ALA A 8 8.52 -1.19 18.18
N ILE A 9 8.45 -2.00 19.24
CA ILE A 9 9.60 -2.75 19.77
C ILE A 9 10.11 -3.76 18.74
N LEU A 10 9.21 -4.52 18.11
CA LEU A 10 9.57 -5.53 17.11
C LEU A 10 10.20 -4.89 15.86
N ILE A 11 9.69 -3.75 15.39
CA ILE A 11 10.29 -3.02 14.25
C ILE A 11 11.70 -2.54 14.59
N ILE A 12 11.91 -2.00 15.78
CA ILE A 12 13.23 -1.50 16.18
C ILE A 12 14.21 -2.68 16.25
N ALA A 13 13.81 -3.78 16.89
CA ALA A 13 14.62 -4.99 16.96
C ALA A 13 14.97 -5.53 15.56
N PHE A 14 13.99 -5.57 14.64
CA PHE A 14 14.19 -6.01 13.26
C PHE A 14 15.23 -5.17 12.52
N ILE A 15 15.13 -3.83 12.59
CA ILE A 15 16.10 -2.91 11.95
C ILE A 15 17.51 -3.11 12.51
N PHE A 16 17.64 -3.29 13.83
CA PHE A 16 18.95 -3.53 14.46
C PHE A 16 19.56 -4.87 14.04
N ILE A 17 18.74 -5.91 13.93
CA ILE A 17 19.18 -7.25 13.53
C ILE A 17 19.58 -7.26 12.05
N GLU A 18 18.75 -6.72 11.15
CA GLU A 18 19.06 -6.65 9.72
C GLU A 18 20.33 -5.86 9.42
N ARG A 19 20.61 -4.78 10.17
CA ARG A 19 21.85 -4.02 10.01
C ARG A 19 23.11 -4.76 10.50
N LYS A 20 22.96 -5.78 11.33
CA LYS A 20 24.07 -6.52 11.94
C LYS A 20 24.36 -7.85 11.25
N VAL A 21 23.38 -8.42 10.55
CA VAL A 21 23.51 -9.70 9.83
C VAL A 21 24.31 -9.52 8.54
N GLU A 22 25.17 -10.51 8.24
CA GLU A 22 26.09 -10.50 7.09
C GLU A 22 25.38 -10.69 5.75
N GLU A 23 24.27 -11.44 5.73
CA GLU A 23 23.36 -11.59 4.59
C GLU A 23 21.97 -10.99 4.90
N PRO A 24 21.81 -9.66 4.78
CA PRO A 24 20.52 -9.03 5.02
C PRO A 24 19.51 -9.39 3.91
N ILE A 25 18.32 -9.85 4.30
CA ILE A 25 17.21 -10.12 3.37
C ILE A 25 16.80 -8.82 2.66
N ILE A 26 16.72 -7.72 3.42
CA ILE A 26 16.56 -6.37 2.88
C ILE A 26 17.92 -5.70 2.87
N SER A 27 18.62 -5.77 1.74
CA SER A 27 19.84 -4.97 1.56
C SER A 27 19.48 -3.50 1.42
N PHE A 28 19.68 -2.73 2.49
CA PHE A 28 19.49 -1.28 2.52
C PHE A 28 20.31 -0.53 1.46
N GLU A 29 21.34 -1.17 0.90
CA GLU A 29 22.10 -0.64 -0.23
C GLU A 29 21.27 -0.52 -1.51
N MET A 30 20.24 -1.36 -1.67
CA MET A 30 19.31 -1.26 -2.80
C MET A 30 18.52 0.05 -2.76
N PHE A 31 18.08 0.51 -1.58
CA PHE A 31 17.42 1.81 -1.43
C PHE A 31 18.32 3.00 -1.73
N LYS A 32 19.65 2.81 -1.70
CA LYS A 32 20.64 3.82 -2.09
C LYS A 32 20.65 4.03 -3.61
N GLN A 33 20.23 3.03 -4.39
CA GLN A 33 20.04 3.20 -5.82
C GLN A 33 18.79 4.03 -6.10
N ARG A 34 18.98 5.16 -6.79
CA ARG A 34 17.90 6.10 -7.16
C ARG A 34 16.76 5.41 -7.89
N LEU A 35 17.05 4.39 -8.71
CA LEU A 35 16.04 3.66 -9.48
C LEU A 35 15.13 2.82 -8.57
N PHE A 36 15.71 2.09 -7.61
CA PHE A 36 14.94 1.30 -6.64
C PHE A 36 14.16 2.17 -5.64
N GLY A 37 14.79 3.24 -5.15
CA GLY A 37 14.13 4.21 -4.27
C GLY A 37 12.94 4.89 -4.95
N MET A 38 13.12 5.37 -6.20
CA MET A 38 12.04 6.00 -6.97
C MET A 38 10.95 5.00 -7.33
N SER A 39 11.29 3.77 -7.75
CA SER A 39 10.29 2.73 -8.02
C SER A 39 9.46 2.39 -6.78
N THR A 40 10.07 2.33 -5.60
CA THR A 40 9.34 2.10 -4.35
C THR A 40 8.39 3.25 -4.03
N ILE A 41 8.83 4.49 -4.19
CA ILE A 41 7.96 5.67 -3.98
C ILE A 41 6.80 5.67 -4.97
N ILE A 42 7.06 5.39 -6.24
CA ILE A 42 6.02 5.29 -7.27
C ILE A 42 5.03 4.17 -6.93
N ALA A 43 5.51 2.99 -6.52
CA ALA A 43 4.66 1.88 -6.12
C ALA A 43 3.78 2.23 -4.89
N LEU A 44 4.35 2.95 -3.91
CA LEU A 44 3.61 3.45 -2.76
C LEU A 44 2.50 4.43 -3.18
N CYS A 45 2.85 5.42 -4.00
CA CYS A 45 1.89 6.40 -4.52
C CYS A 45 0.80 5.74 -5.37
N TYR A 46 1.17 4.76 -6.21
CA TYR A 46 0.25 3.98 -7.02
C TYR A 46 -0.73 3.20 -6.14
N GLY A 47 -0.23 2.48 -5.12
CA GLY A 47 -1.06 1.76 -4.18
C GLY A 47 -2.02 2.68 -3.40
N ALA A 48 -1.54 3.83 -2.95
CA ALA A 48 -2.37 4.82 -2.25
C ALA A 48 -3.46 5.40 -3.16
N ALA A 49 -3.12 5.75 -4.40
CA ALA A 49 -4.07 6.26 -5.39
C ALA A 49 -5.10 5.18 -5.76
N PHE A 50 -4.66 3.94 -5.96
CA PHE A 50 -5.53 2.81 -6.25
C PHE A 50 -6.52 2.56 -5.11
N MET A 51 -6.05 2.47 -3.86
CA MET A 51 -6.91 2.25 -2.70
C MET A 51 -7.92 3.39 -2.53
N SER A 52 -7.47 4.63 -2.74
CA SER A 52 -8.33 5.82 -2.70
C SER A 52 -9.41 5.75 -3.79
N ALA A 53 -9.05 5.38 -5.02
CA ALA A 53 -9.99 5.27 -6.13
C ALA A 53 -11.02 4.16 -5.89
N THR A 54 -10.60 2.97 -5.45
CA THR A 54 -11.49 1.83 -5.19
C THR A 54 -12.53 2.14 -4.11
N VAL A 55 -12.18 2.95 -3.12
CA VAL A 55 -13.12 3.37 -2.06
C VAL A 55 -13.98 4.55 -2.52
N TYR A 56 -13.39 5.53 -3.21
CA TYR A 56 -14.08 6.78 -3.54
C TYR A 56 -15.06 6.63 -4.72
N ILE A 57 -14.71 5.87 -5.76
CA ILE A 57 -15.55 5.66 -6.93
C ILE A 57 -16.96 5.14 -6.55
N PRO A 58 -17.11 4.04 -5.78
CA PRO A 58 -18.44 3.54 -5.43
C PRO A 58 -19.18 4.51 -4.51
N LEU A 59 -18.47 5.17 -3.59
CA LEU A 59 -19.06 6.13 -2.66
C LEU A 59 -19.58 7.37 -3.39
N PHE A 60 -18.87 7.84 -4.41
CA PHE A 60 -19.29 8.95 -5.27
C PHE A 60 -20.49 8.57 -6.15
N ILE A 61 -20.50 7.36 -6.73
CA ILE A 61 -21.62 6.88 -7.54
C ILE A 61 -22.89 6.71 -6.70
N GLN A 62 -22.77 6.16 -5.50
CA GLN A 62 -23.91 5.96 -4.60
C GLN A 62 -24.40 7.28 -4.00
N GLY A 63 -23.48 8.17 -3.61
CA GLY A 63 -23.81 9.42 -2.92
C GLY A 63 -24.23 10.58 -3.83
N VAL A 64 -23.60 10.73 -5.01
CA VAL A 64 -23.83 11.88 -5.91
C VAL A 64 -24.71 11.51 -7.10
N TYR A 65 -24.44 10.38 -7.74
CA TYR A 65 -25.24 9.92 -8.89
C TYR A 65 -26.54 9.21 -8.49
N GLY A 66 -26.74 8.94 -7.19
CA GLY A 66 -27.91 8.22 -6.70
C GLY A 66 -28.00 6.77 -7.20
N GLY A 67 -26.89 6.21 -7.68
CA GLY A 67 -26.81 4.84 -8.16
C GLY A 67 -26.91 3.83 -7.01
N THR A 68 -27.41 2.62 -7.29
CA THR A 68 -27.46 1.54 -6.30
C THR A 68 -26.09 0.85 -6.16
N ALA A 69 -25.86 0.14 -5.06
CA ALA A 69 -24.63 -0.62 -4.81
C ALA A 69 -24.27 -1.60 -5.95
N THR A 70 -25.28 -2.14 -6.64
CA THR A 70 -25.11 -3.04 -7.80
C THR A 70 -24.45 -2.34 -8.99
N ASN A 71 -24.84 -1.09 -9.30
CA ASN A 71 -24.26 -0.33 -10.42
C ASN A 71 -22.80 0.04 -10.14
N SER A 72 -22.48 0.41 -8.90
CA SER A 72 -21.10 0.67 -8.48
C SER A 72 -20.24 -0.60 -8.56
N GLY A 73 -20.79 -1.75 -8.14
CA GLY A 73 -20.11 -3.04 -8.23
C GLY A 73 -19.83 -3.48 -9.67
N LEU A 74 -20.78 -3.24 -10.59
CA LEU A 74 -20.61 -3.51 -12.02
C LEU A 74 -19.56 -2.62 -12.69
N LEU A 75 -19.39 -1.38 -12.23
CA LEU A 75 -18.35 -0.47 -12.71
C LEU A 75 -16.97 -0.79 -12.13
N LEU A 76 -16.91 -1.32 -10.90
CA LEU A 76 -15.66 -1.79 -10.29
C LEU A 76 -15.21 -3.15 -10.84
N LEU A 77 -16.12 -3.99 -11.33
CA LEU A 77 -15.81 -5.30 -11.94
C LEU A 77 -14.70 -5.25 -13.02
N PRO A 78 -14.78 -4.38 -14.05
CA PRO A 78 -13.70 -4.26 -15.04
C PRO A 78 -12.39 -3.72 -14.44
N MET A 79 -12.44 -2.90 -13.38
CA MET A 79 -11.22 -2.47 -12.68
C MET A 79 -10.54 -3.64 -11.95
N MET A 80 -11.30 -4.58 -11.40
CA MET A 80 -10.76 -5.76 -10.72
C MET A 80 -10.34 -6.89 -11.68
N LEU A 81 -10.97 -6.98 -12.86
CA LEU A 81 -10.58 -7.95 -13.90
C LEU A 81 -9.33 -7.52 -14.69
N GLY A 82 -9.02 -6.22 -14.70
CA GLY A 82 -7.88 -5.66 -15.44
C GLY A 82 -6.57 -5.59 -14.65
N SER A 83 -6.59 -5.86 -13.34
CA SER A 83 -5.41 -5.98 -12.46
C SER A 83 -4.92 -7.42 -12.40
#